data_AF-A0AAD6S1L6-F1
#
_entry.id   AF-A0AAD6S1L6-F1
#
_cell.length_a   1.000
_cell.length_b   1.000
_cell.length_c   1.000
_cell.angle_alpha   90.00
_cell.angle_beta   90.00
_cell.angle_gamma   90.00
#
_symmetry.space_group_name_H-M   'P 1'
#
loop_
_entity.id
_entity.type
_entity.pdbx_description
1 polymer ?
#
loop_
_entity_poly.entity_id
_entity_poly.type
_entity_poly.pdbx_seq_one_letter_code
_entity_poly.pdbx_strand_id
1 'polypeptide(L)'
;MSEGFTFDGEFAVSAHYAMDVAPNPCLELDGLGTVGLPLSDRDARAFMSCEFVHNRDNGTAIWEIPAEKIHFDNPTWEKWIQNTAGPAAVLALTASKTKSVVFSLKRLVLYAPGSRSSRVPYDSAIEVSANTSVGHLMVMLPSRHEGGKSQLRHAGRVKTWDLAQESGRRTSIVAAYWGVNHTQSSLVSGYRLALVYEMIHHPKPGEDRLGLPQMNVVHRNLHNILRSWKDHADAAPQFLLCLLKHQYFKIPTFSAESLTGSDAAIAAHLRPLARQLGFRVLLAHIDFIVTGSACVNEDEDEEYERYDEDENYYDEGDFEDYGEPYEAVELRRIVNLGGIPVDVDLDVEPEDVSKAPANPEYQRPLDQPCTSKVGLRG
;
A
#
# COMPACT_ATOMS: atom_id res chain seq x y z
N MET A 1 -23.90 26.60 5.28
CA MET A 1 -24.68 26.26 4.07
C MET A 1 -23.84 25.30 3.24
N SER A 2 -24.24 24.04 3.25
CA SER A 2 -23.57 22.91 2.61
C SER A 2 -24.13 22.72 1.20
N GLU A 3 -23.59 23.42 0.22
CA GLU A 3 -23.81 23.06 -1.17
C GLU A 3 -22.75 22.02 -1.55
N GLY A 4 -23.20 20.76 -1.56
CA GLY A 4 -22.38 19.62 -1.96
C GLY A 4 -22.00 19.74 -3.42
N PHE A 5 -20.71 19.76 -3.70
CA PHE A 5 -20.19 19.57 -5.04
C PHE A 5 -20.50 18.14 -5.50
N THR A 6 -21.52 17.98 -6.35
CA THR A 6 -21.78 16.73 -7.06
C THR A 6 -20.77 16.60 -8.20
N PHE A 7 -19.84 15.67 -8.04
CA PHE A 7 -19.00 15.15 -9.13
C PHE A 7 -19.44 13.72 -9.43
N ASP A 8 -19.57 13.37 -10.71
CA ASP A 8 -20.20 12.12 -11.18
C ASP A 8 -19.25 10.91 -11.30
N GLY A 9 -17.96 11.07 -11.04
CA GLY A 9 -16.99 9.96 -11.10
C GLY A 9 -16.73 9.27 -9.75
N GLU A 10 -16.25 8.04 -9.81
CA GLU A 10 -16.14 7.14 -8.66
C GLU A 10 -14.68 6.90 -8.24
N PHE A 11 -14.41 6.77 -6.93
CA PHE A 11 -13.05 6.48 -6.45
C PHE A 11 -12.61 5.04 -6.73
N ALA A 12 -13.58 4.16 -6.91
CA ALA A 12 -13.40 2.77 -7.27
C ALA A 12 -14.63 2.24 -7.98
N VAL A 13 -14.43 1.29 -8.90
CA VAL A 13 -15.48 0.67 -9.72
C VAL A 13 -15.24 -0.82 -9.84
N SER A 14 -16.32 -1.57 -10.08
CA SER A 14 -16.25 -2.99 -10.42
C SER A 14 -17.23 -3.31 -11.54
N ALA A 15 -16.87 -4.27 -12.39
CA ALA A 15 -17.72 -4.78 -13.46
C ALA A 15 -17.48 -6.28 -13.66
N HIS A 16 -18.48 -6.97 -14.20
CA HIS A 16 -18.43 -8.39 -14.50
C HIS A 16 -18.67 -8.63 -15.98
N TYR A 17 -17.88 -9.52 -16.56
CA TYR A 17 -17.96 -9.89 -17.96
C TYR A 17 -18.18 -11.39 -18.09
N ALA A 18 -19.16 -11.77 -18.91
CA ALA A 18 -19.39 -13.16 -19.29
C ALA A 18 -18.24 -13.66 -20.19
N MET A 19 -18.09 -14.99 -20.29
CA MET A 19 -16.99 -15.63 -21.04
C MET A 19 -16.99 -15.37 -22.55
N ASP A 20 -18.15 -15.02 -23.12
CA ASP A 20 -18.28 -14.61 -24.52
C ASP A 20 -17.88 -13.15 -24.75
N VAL A 21 -17.85 -12.34 -23.69
CA VAL A 21 -17.43 -10.93 -23.73
C VAL A 21 -15.98 -10.75 -23.32
N ALA A 22 -15.53 -11.45 -22.26
CA ALA A 22 -14.14 -11.45 -21.82
C ALA A 22 -13.39 -12.61 -22.48
N PRO A 23 -12.46 -12.35 -23.41
CA PRO A 23 -11.71 -13.41 -24.08
C PRO A 23 -10.91 -14.22 -23.07
N ASN A 24 -10.69 -15.51 -23.33
CA ASN A 24 -9.75 -16.30 -22.54
C ASN A 24 -8.32 -15.81 -22.84
N PRO A 25 -7.50 -15.43 -21.86
CA PRO A 25 -6.12 -15.00 -22.10
C PRO A 25 -5.23 -16.05 -22.77
N CYS A 26 -5.58 -17.35 -22.66
CA CYS A 26 -4.68 -18.46 -22.93
C CYS A 26 -3.35 -18.22 -22.20
N LEU A 27 -3.45 -18.17 -20.87
CA LEU A 27 -2.37 -17.78 -19.98
C LEU A 27 -1.25 -18.83 -20.02
N GLU A 28 -0.03 -18.40 -20.28
CA GLU A 28 1.17 -19.24 -20.15
C GLU A 28 2.13 -18.62 -19.14
N LEU A 29 2.68 -19.44 -18.26
CA LEU A 29 3.63 -19.00 -17.24
C LEU A 29 4.95 -19.72 -17.39
N ASP A 30 6.05 -18.97 -17.28
CA ASP A 30 7.40 -19.54 -17.22
C ASP A 30 7.50 -20.60 -16.12
N GLY A 31 8.01 -21.79 -16.49
CA GLY A 31 8.20 -22.91 -15.55
C GLY A 31 6.95 -23.73 -15.23
N LEU A 32 5.74 -23.25 -15.55
CA LEU A 32 4.49 -24.02 -15.40
C LEU A 32 3.89 -24.46 -16.73
N GLY A 33 4.02 -23.62 -17.77
CA GLY A 33 3.33 -23.78 -19.05
C GLY A 33 1.91 -23.18 -19.02
N THR A 34 1.04 -23.71 -19.87
CA THR A 34 -0.33 -23.21 -20.03
C THR A 34 -1.18 -23.43 -18.78
N VAL A 35 -1.86 -22.39 -18.31
CA VAL A 35 -2.79 -22.42 -17.19
C VAL A 35 -4.24 -22.43 -17.69
N GLY A 36 -4.97 -23.51 -17.38
CA GLY A 36 -6.37 -23.65 -17.77
C GLY A 36 -7.30 -22.70 -17.02
N LEU A 37 -8.30 -22.14 -17.72
CA LEU A 37 -9.38 -21.34 -17.12
C LEU A 37 -10.76 -21.96 -17.45
N PRO A 38 -11.69 -22.06 -16.48
CA PRO A 38 -11.55 -21.65 -15.08
C PRO A 38 -10.47 -22.41 -14.31
N LEU A 39 -9.76 -21.71 -13.43
CA LEU A 39 -8.62 -22.28 -12.72
C LEU A 39 -9.05 -23.51 -11.92
N SER A 40 -8.29 -24.60 -12.09
CA SER A 40 -8.49 -25.84 -11.35
C SER A 40 -7.64 -25.86 -10.08
N ASP A 41 -8.10 -26.60 -9.07
CA ASP A 41 -7.32 -26.87 -7.86
C ASP A 41 -5.94 -27.49 -8.15
N ARG A 42 -5.84 -28.29 -9.21
CA ARG A 42 -4.58 -28.89 -9.64
C ARG A 42 -3.61 -27.81 -10.11
N ASP A 43 -4.07 -26.92 -10.99
CA ASP A 43 -3.24 -25.86 -11.55
C ASP A 43 -2.90 -24.79 -10.50
N ALA A 44 -3.82 -24.51 -9.57
CA ALA A 44 -3.56 -23.64 -8.43
C ALA A 44 -2.43 -24.20 -7.54
N ARG A 45 -2.44 -25.50 -7.24
CA ARG A 45 -1.35 -26.15 -6.49
C ARG A 45 -0.03 -26.18 -7.25
N ALA A 46 -0.10 -26.40 -8.56
CA ALA A 46 1.09 -26.36 -9.41
C ALA A 46 1.69 -24.95 -9.45
N PHE A 47 0.85 -23.90 -9.57
CA PHE A 47 1.27 -22.51 -9.46
C PHE A 47 2.01 -22.22 -8.16
N MET A 48 1.48 -22.64 -7.01
CA MET A 48 2.14 -22.42 -5.71
C MET A 48 3.48 -23.15 -5.56
N SER A 49 3.76 -24.12 -6.44
CA SER A 49 4.99 -24.93 -6.42
C SER A 49 6.03 -24.46 -7.45
N CYS A 50 5.75 -23.41 -8.22
CA CYS A 50 6.65 -22.87 -9.24
C CYS A 50 7.81 -22.07 -8.63
N GLU A 51 9.00 -22.21 -9.20
CA GLU A 51 10.22 -21.56 -8.72
C GLU A 51 10.13 -20.02 -8.68
N PHE A 52 9.46 -19.42 -9.68
CA PHE A 52 9.33 -17.97 -9.80
C PHE A 52 8.21 -17.37 -8.95
N VAL A 53 7.50 -18.22 -8.20
CA VAL A 53 6.36 -17.81 -7.41
C VAL A 53 6.81 -17.51 -5.98
N HIS A 54 6.55 -16.28 -5.56
CA HIS A 54 6.92 -15.80 -4.23
C HIS A 54 5.70 -15.81 -3.33
N ASN A 55 5.82 -16.45 -2.16
CA ASN A 55 4.84 -16.27 -1.08
C ASN A 55 5.17 -14.96 -0.39
N ARG A 56 4.28 -13.98 -0.52
CA ARG A 56 4.56 -12.57 -0.21
C ARG A 56 4.98 -12.36 1.24
N ASP A 57 4.35 -13.09 2.15
CA ASP A 57 4.68 -13.10 3.57
C ASP A 57 4.49 -14.54 4.03
N ASN A 58 5.48 -15.18 4.68
CA ASN A 58 5.50 -16.58 5.14
C ASN A 58 4.30 -16.97 6.05
N GLY A 59 3.07 -16.92 5.55
CA GLY A 59 1.82 -17.00 6.31
C GLY A 59 0.57 -16.35 5.67
N THR A 60 0.66 -15.53 4.62
CA THR A 60 -0.53 -14.81 4.08
C THR A 60 -1.36 -15.58 3.05
N ALA A 61 -0.94 -16.79 2.65
CA ALA A 61 -1.60 -17.61 1.63
C ALA A 61 -1.86 -16.82 0.32
N ILE A 62 -0.91 -15.96 -0.06
CA ILE A 62 -0.91 -15.16 -1.28
C ILE A 62 0.40 -15.43 -2.02
N TRP A 63 0.28 -15.87 -3.27
CA TRP A 63 1.40 -16.18 -4.14
C TRP A 63 1.39 -15.27 -5.36
N GLU A 64 2.55 -14.79 -5.78
CA GLU A 64 2.65 -13.92 -6.94
C GLU A 64 3.78 -14.29 -7.89
N ILE A 65 3.56 -13.98 -9.16
CA ILE A 65 4.54 -14.10 -10.24
C ILE A 65 4.64 -12.76 -10.97
N PRO A 66 5.85 -12.25 -11.25
CA PRO A 66 6.04 -10.94 -11.87
C PRO A 66 5.69 -10.96 -13.37
N ALA A 67 5.43 -9.77 -13.95
CA ALA A 67 4.92 -9.61 -15.32
C ALA A 67 5.79 -10.28 -16.39
N GLU A 68 7.10 -10.28 -16.23
CA GLU A 68 8.06 -10.78 -17.23
C GLU A 68 7.97 -12.30 -17.42
N LYS A 69 7.30 -12.99 -16.50
CA LYS A 69 7.07 -14.44 -16.47
C LYS A 69 5.67 -14.84 -16.93
N ILE A 70 4.88 -13.87 -17.40
CA ILE A 70 3.50 -14.05 -17.82
C ILE A 70 3.39 -13.79 -19.31
N HIS A 71 2.80 -14.75 -20.02
CA HIS A 71 2.57 -14.68 -21.46
C HIS A 71 1.10 -14.93 -21.78
N PHE A 72 0.65 -14.31 -22.87
CA PHE A 72 -0.72 -14.42 -23.37
C PHE A 72 -0.70 -14.94 -24.80
N ASP A 73 -1.22 -16.14 -25.00
CA ASP A 73 -1.29 -16.75 -26.34
C ASP A 73 -2.51 -16.27 -27.14
N ASN A 74 -3.47 -15.61 -26.47
CA ASN A 74 -4.59 -14.99 -27.15
C ASN A 74 -4.38 -13.47 -27.30
N PRO A 75 -4.01 -12.96 -28.49
CA PRO A 75 -3.77 -11.53 -28.71
C PRO A 75 -5.05 -10.67 -28.59
N THR A 76 -6.24 -11.28 -28.54
CA THR A 76 -7.49 -10.54 -28.28
C THR A 76 -7.61 -10.12 -26.82
N TRP A 77 -6.92 -10.79 -25.90
CA TRP A 77 -6.88 -10.43 -24.48
C TRP A 77 -6.34 -9.02 -24.27
N GLU A 78 -5.16 -8.75 -24.82
CA GLU A 78 -4.52 -7.44 -24.68
C GLU A 78 -5.38 -6.35 -25.31
N LYS A 79 -5.96 -6.61 -26.49
CA LYS A 79 -6.90 -5.68 -27.13
C LYS A 79 -8.13 -5.42 -26.27
N TRP A 80 -8.64 -6.43 -25.57
CA TRP A 80 -9.80 -6.29 -24.70
C TRP A 80 -9.49 -5.44 -23.47
N ILE A 81 -8.33 -5.64 -22.84
CA ILE A 81 -7.87 -4.80 -21.73
C ILE A 81 -7.70 -3.36 -22.19
N GLN A 82 -6.91 -3.12 -23.25
CA GLN A 82 -6.55 -1.77 -23.69
C GLN A 82 -7.73 -0.99 -24.29
N ASN A 83 -8.67 -1.66 -24.97
CA ASN A 83 -9.70 -0.98 -25.75
C ASN A 83 -11.13 -1.15 -25.21
N THR A 84 -11.37 -2.09 -24.27
CA THR A 84 -12.72 -2.38 -23.76
C THR A 84 -12.80 -2.25 -22.24
N ALA A 85 -12.24 -3.21 -21.49
CA ALA A 85 -12.42 -3.28 -20.03
C ALA A 85 -11.73 -2.11 -19.32
N GLY A 86 -10.49 -1.82 -19.71
CA GLY A 86 -9.71 -0.72 -19.15
C GLY A 86 -10.36 0.65 -19.39
N PRO A 87 -10.64 1.05 -20.64
CA PRO A 87 -11.32 2.32 -20.93
C PRO A 87 -12.70 2.45 -20.27
N ALA A 88 -13.48 1.36 -20.18
CA ALA A 88 -14.75 1.37 -19.47
C ALA A 88 -14.57 1.66 -17.97
N ALA A 89 -13.56 1.04 -17.34
CA ALA A 89 -13.20 1.31 -15.95
C ALA A 89 -12.75 2.77 -15.75
N VAL A 90 -11.87 3.28 -16.61
CA VAL A 90 -11.39 4.67 -16.55
C VAL A 90 -12.54 5.67 -16.74
N LEU A 91 -13.45 5.40 -17.67
CA LEU A 91 -14.64 6.23 -17.87
C LEU A 91 -15.50 6.28 -16.61
N ALA A 92 -15.74 5.15 -15.95
CA ALA A 92 -16.54 5.10 -14.73
C ALA A 92 -15.83 5.76 -13.53
N LEU A 93 -14.50 5.68 -13.46
CA LEU A 93 -13.71 6.35 -12.42
C LEU A 93 -13.67 7.88 -12.61
N THR A 94 -13.43 8.34 -13.84
CA THR A 94 -13.17 9.76 -14.14
C THR A 94 -14.40 10.55 -14.58
N ALA A 95 -15.49 9.87 -14.96
CA ALA A 95 -16.58 10.42 -15.76
C ALA A 95 -16.10 11.11 -17.07
N SER A 96 -14.88 10.82 -17.52
CA SER A 96 -14.24 11.43 -18.69
C SER A 96 -13.79 10.39 -19.70
N LYS A 97 -13.98 10.70 -20.99
CA LYS A 97 -13.52 9.88 -22.11
C LYS A 97 -12.05 10.20 -22.42
N THR A 98 -11.15 10.00 -21.45
CA THR A 98 -9.72 10.05 -21.78
C THR A 98 -9.35 8.82 -22.60
N LYS A 99 -8.62 9.03 -23.69
CA LYS A 99 -8.02 7.94 -24.49
C LYS A 99 -6.52 7.79 -24.23
N SER A 100 -6.04 8.48 -23.21
CA SER A 100 -4.62 8.65 -22.96
C SER A 100 -4.13 7.75 -21.82
N VAL A 101 -4.94 6.76 -21.39
CA VAL A 101 -4.56 5.78 -20.37
C VAL A 101 -4.22 4.44 -21.02
N VAL A 102 -3.05 3.92 -20.69
CA VAL A 102 -2.54 2.60 -21.08
C VAL A 102 -2.46 1.71 -19.85
N PHE A 103 -2.69 0.41 -20.02
CA PHE A 103 -2.67 -0.55 -18.92
C PHE A 103 -1.38 -1.39 -19.01
N SER A 104 -0.55 -1.39 -17.97
CA SER A 104 0.70 -2.15 -17.93
C SER A 104 0.57 -3.29 -16.93
N LEU A 105 0.69 -4.55 -17.40
CA LEU A 105 0.69 -5.71 -16.51
C LEU A 105 1.88 -5.63 -15.55
N LYS A 106 1.65 -5.88 -14.26
CA LYS A 106 2.71 -5.90 -13.24
C LYS A 106 2.93 -7.28 -12.64
N ARG A 107 1.86 -8.03 -12.42
CA ARG A 107 1.92 -9.36 -11.80
C ARG A 107 0.62 -10.12 -11.92
N LEU A 108 0.71 -11.41 -11.67
CA LEU A 108 -0.40 -12.32 -11.46
C LEU A 108 -0.36 -12.80 -10.02
N VAL A 109 -1.51 -12.79 -9.36
CA VAL A 109 -1.64 -13.10 -7.93
C VAL A 109 -2.66 -14.22 -7.75
N LEU A 110 -2.25 -15.25 -7.01
CA LEU A 110 -3.11 -16.34 -6.56
C LEU A 110 -3.38 -16.19 -5.06
N TYR A 111 -4.66 -16.16 -4.72
CA TYR A 111 -5.15 -16.18 -3.34
C TYR A 111 -5.69 -17.59 -3.04
N ALA A 112 -5.19 -18.22 -1.99
CA ALA A 112 -5.71 -19.52 -1.51
C ALA A 112 -6.59 -19.36 -0.27
N PRO A 113 -7.26 -20.43 0.21
CA PRO A 113 -8.05 -20.38 1.43
C PRO A 113 -7.24 -19.86 2.62
N GLY A 114 -7.87 -19.06 3.48
CA GLY A 114 -7.23 -18.38 4.60
C GLY A 114 -6.60 -17.03 4.23
N SER A 115 -6.34 -16.77 2.94
CA SER A 115 -5.78 -15.49 2.49
C SER A 115 -6.66 -14.32 2.92
N ARG A 116 -6.06 -13.38 3.65
CA ARG A 116 -6.67 -12.12 4.07
C ARG A 116 -5.67 -11.02 3.81
N SER A 117 -6.14 -9.84 3.43
CA SER A 117 -5.23 -8.74 3.15
C SER A 117 -5.81 -7.44 3.68
N SER A 118 -5.12 -6.86 4.67
CA SER A 118 -5.38 -5.51 5.18
C SER A 118 -4.91 -4.42 4.21
N ARG A 119 -4.04 -4.78 3.26
CA ARG A 119 -3.60 -3.96 2.13
C ARG A 119 -3.34 -4.89 0.94
N VAL A 120 -4.30 -4.93 0.01
CA VAL A 120 -4.16 -5.68 -1.25
C VAL A 120 -2.86 -5.25 -1.95
N PRO A 121 -2.17 -6.11 -2.72
CA PRO A 121 -0.75 -5.95 -3.06
C PRO A 121 -0.33 -4.70 -3.84
N TYR A 122 -1.26 -3.80 -4.13
CA TYR A 122 -1.06 -2.54 -4.79
C TYR A 122 -0.27 -1.50 -3.98
N ASP A 123 -0.35 -1.55 -2.65
CA ASP A 123 0.34 -0.60 -1.75
C ASP A 123 1.84 -0.91 -1.54
N SER A 124 2.37 -2.03 -2.05
CA SER A 124 3.82 -2.30 -1.93
C SER A 124 4.46 -2.48 -3.29
N ALA A 125 5.46 -1.66 -3.58
CA ALA A 125 6.50 -1.92 -4.59
C ALA A 125 6.09 -1.90 -6.07
N ILE A 126 5.02 -1.19 -6.46
CA ILE A 126 5.01 -0.69 -7.85
C ILE A 126 6.03 0.45 -7.89
N GLU A 127 7.11 0.28 -8.67
CA GLU A 127 7.87 1.41 -9.20
C GLU A 127 6.89 2.25 -10.03
N VAL A 128 6.18 3.13 -9.33
CA VAL A 128 5.22 4.03 -9.94
C VAL A 128 6.04 4.95 -10.82
N SER A 129 5.78 4.97 -12.12
CA SER A 129 6.26 6.06 -12.95
C SER A 129 5.54 7.32 -12.45
N ALA A 130 6.19 8.02 -11.50
CA ALA A 130 5.60 8.94 -10.52
C ALA A 130 4.75 10.07 -11.10
N ASN A 131 4.86 10.31 -12.42
CA ASN A 131 4.22 11.41 -13.11
C ASN A 131 3.10 10.98 -14.06
N THR A 132 2.79 9.70 -14.21
CA THR A 132 1.80 9.21 -15.18
C THR A 132 0.86 8.17 -14.60
N SER A 133 1.24 7.45 -13.55
CA SER A 133 0.35 6.45 -12.96
C SER A 133 -0.86 7.08 -12.27
N VAL A 134 -2.05 6.54 -12.53
CA VAL A 134 -3.32 7.08 -11.99
C VAL A 134 -4.03 6.10 -11.06
N GLY A 135 -3.78 4.80 -11.20
CA GLY A 135 -4.48 3.78 -10.42
C GLY A 135 -4.10 2.35 -10.82
N HIS A 136 -4.86 1.37 -10.34
CA HIS A 136 -4.79 -0.01 -10.79
C HIS A 136 -6.10 -0.52 -11.37
N LEU A 137 -5.95 -1.52 -12.22
CA LEU A 137 -7.00 -2.40 -12.68
C LEU A 137 -6.64 -3.83 -12.28
N MET A 138 -7.42 -4.41 -11.37
CA MET A 138 -7.34 -5.83 -11.05
C MET A 138 -8.36 -6.58 -11.90
N VAL A 139 -7.92 -7.66 -12.54
CA VAL A 139 -8.74 -8.52 -13.39
C VAL A 139 -8.75 -9.92 -12.78
N MET A 140 -9.85 -10.27 -12.12
CA MET A 140 -10.09 -11.58 -11.54
C MET A 140 -10.52 -12.54 -12.65
N LEU A 141 -9.63 -13.48 -12.94
CA LEU A 141 -9.85 -14.52 -13.94
C LEU A 141 -10.84 -15.57 -13.41
N PRO A 142 -11.53 -16.31 -14.29
CA PRO A 142 -12.47 -17.33 -13.87
C PRO A 142 -11.79 -18.36 -12.95
N SER A 143 -12.22 -18.41 -11.69
CA SER A 143 -11.68 -19.30 -10.66
C SER A 143 -12.69 -19.40 -9.53
N ARG A 144 -13.17 -20.62 -9.22
CA ARG A 144 -14.20 -20.82 -8.20
C ARG A 144 -13.63 -20.59 -6.80
N HIS A 145 -14.29 -19.74 -6.03
CA HIS A 145 -13.97 -19.50 -4.63
C HIS A 145 -15.18 -19.00 -3.85
N GLU A 146 -15.05 -19.02 -2.51
CA GLU A 146 -16.01 -18.43 -1.58
C GLU A 146 -15.32 -17.41 -0.65
N GLY A 147 -16.07 -16.40 -0.22
CA GLY A 147 -15.54 -15.32 0.61
C GLY A 147 -14.66 -14.35 -0.18
N GLY A 148 -13.75 -13.68 0.52
CA GLY A 148 -12.85 -12.71 -0.10
C GLY A 148 -13.52 -11.43 -0.59
N LYS A 149 -14.53 -10.89 0.11
CA LYS A 149 -15.17 -9.62 -0.29
C LYS A 149 -14.12 -8.51 -0.41
N SER A 150 -14.14 -7.81 -1.54
CA SER A 150 -13.25 -6.70 -1.84
C SER A 150 -13.86 -5.42 -1.28
N GLN A 151 -13.15 -4.74 -0.39
CA GLN A 151 -13.60 -3.51 0.24
C GLN A 151 -12.61 -2.38 -0.02
N LEU A 152 -13.09 -1.32 -0.64
CA LEU A 152 -12.30 -0.15 -1.02
C LEU A 152 -12.76 1.07 -0.25
N ARG A 153 -11.82 1.78 0.37
CA ARG A 153 -12.07 2.93 1.23
C ARG A 153 -11.28 4.14 0.76
N HIS A 154 -11.96 5.28 0.64
CA HIS A 154 -11.33 6.54 0.26
C HIS A 154 -12.12 7.73 0.82
N ALA A 155 -11.44 8.65 1.52
CA ALA A 155 -12.03 9.86 2.10
C ALA A 155 -13.34 9.60 2.89
N GLY A 156 -13.34 8.59 3.76
CA GLY A 156 -14.51 8.20 4.57
C GLY A 156 -15.61 7.44 3.81
N ARG A 157 -15.54 7.33 2.48
CA ARG A 157 -16.45 6.51 1.68
C ARG A 157 -15.96 5.08 1.60
N VAL A 158 -16.89 4.12 1.55
CA VAL A 158 -16.62 2.69 1.47
C VAL A 158 -17.43 2.07 0.34
N LYS A 159 -16.79 1.25 -0.49
CA LYS A 159 -17.44 0.35 -1.44
C LYS A 159 -17.06 -1.08 -1.11
N THR A 160 -18.00 -2.01 -1.29
CA THR A 160 -17.75 -3.42 -1.04
C THR A 160 -18.40 -4.24 -2.16
N TRP A 161 -17.62 -5.14 -2.74
CA TRP A 161 -18.05 -6.05 -3.78
C TRP A 161 -17.82 -7.50 -3.35
N ASP A 162 -18.86 -8.30 -3.54
CA ASP A 162 -18.76 -9.75 -3.46
C ASP A 162 -18.64 -10.31 -4.88
N LEU A 163 -17.48 -10.86 -5.20
CA LEU A 163 -17.13 -11.35 -6.54
C LEU A 163 -17.13 -12.88 -6.58
N ALA A 164 -17.55 -13.55 -5.50
CA ALA A 164 -17.53 -15.00 -5.39
C ALA A 164 -18.66 -15.65 -6.20
N GLN A 165 -19.86 -15.04 -6.18
CA GLN A 165 -21.01 -15.49 -6.94
C GLN A 165 -20.69 -15.37 -8.44
N GLU A 166 -20.58 -16.50 -9.14
CA GLU A 166 -20.14 -16.62 -10.55
C GLU A 166 -18.63 -16.50 -10.83
N SER A 167 -17.78 -16.51 -9.80
CA SER A 167 -16.32 -16.45 -9.93
C SER A 167 -15.73 -17.51 -10.87
N GLY A 168 -16.33 -18.70 -10.98
CA GLY A 168 -15.90 -19.74 -11.91
C GLY A 168 -16.38 -19.61 -13.36
N ARG A 169 -17.19 -18.58 -13.68
CA ARG A 169 -17.83 -18.42 -14.99
C ARG A 169 -17.73 -17.01 -15.57
N ARG A 170 -17.13 -16.08 -14.83
CA ARG A 170 -17.02 -14.68 -15.23
C ARG A 170 -15.64 -14.14 -14.93
N THR A 171 -15.20 -13.22 -15.79
CA THR A 171 -14.06 -12.36 -15.50
C THR A 171 -14.59 -11.10 -14.83
N SER A 172 -14.09 -10.79 -13.65
CA SER A 172 -14.50 -9.59 -12.91
C SER A 172 -13.35 -8.60 -12.90
N ILE A 173 -13.66 -7.32 -12.93
CA ILE A 173 -12.65 -6.26 -12.74
C ILE A 173 -12.96 -5.44 -11.50
N VAL A 174 -11.91 -4.96 -10.85
CA VAL A 174 -11.96 -3.92 -9.83
C VAL A 174 -10.89 -2.90 -10.19
N ALA A 175 -11.29 -1.66 -10.39
CA ALA A 175 -10.36 -0.58 -10.67
C ALA A 175 -10.50 0.54 -9.63
N ALA A 176 -9.38 1.13 -9.26
CA ALA A 176 -9.34 2.21 -8.28
C ALA A 176 -8.13 3.11 -8.51
N TYR A 177 -8.23 4.34 -8.04
CA TYR A 177 -7.12 5.28 -8.06
C TYR A 177 -6.08 5.00 -6.99
N TRP A 178 -4.90 5.60 -7.15
CA TRP A 178 -3.91 5.65 -6.08
C TRP A 178 -4.48 6.26 -4.80
N GLY A 179 -4.04 5.73 -3.65
CA GLY A 179 -4.46 6.18 -2.32
C GLY A 179 -5.81 5.65 -1.85
N VAL A 180 -6.53 4.87 -2.69
CA VAL A 180 -7.69 4.09 -2.25
C VAL A 180 -7.18 2.86 -1.48
N ASN A 181 -7.56 2.76 -0.20
CA ASN A 181 -7.23 1.59 0.60
C ASN A 181 -8.11 0.42 0.14
N HIS A 182 -7.47 -0.64 -0.35
CA HIS A 182 -8.13 -1.87 -0.77
C HIS A 182 -7.81 -2.98 0.23
N THR A 183 -8.87 -3.49 0.87
CA THR A 183 -8.84 -4.64 1.79
C THR A 183 -9.61 -5.81 1.22
N GLN A 184 -9.20 -7.02 1.55
CA GLN A 184 -9.92 -8.23 1.20
C GLN A 184 -10.21 -9.03 2.47
N SER A 185 -11.47 -9.42 2.65
CA SER A 185 -11.84 -10.37 3.71
C SER A 185 -11.18 -11.74 3.47
N SER A 186 -11.23 -12.64 4.45
CA SER A 186 -10.65 -13.97 4.26
C SER A 186 -11.33 -14.73 3.12
N LEU A 187 -10.52 -15.41 2.29
CA LEU A 187 -11.01 -16.40 1.32
C LEU A 187 -11.32 -17.70 2.07
N VAL A 188 -12.54 -18.21 1.93
CA VAL A 188 -13.03 -19.36 2.71
C VAL A 188 -12.68 -20.68 2.03
N SER A 189 -12.89 -20.77 0.72
CA SER A 189 -12.67 -21.99 -0.06
C SER A 189 -12.30 -21.65 -1.50
N GLY A 190 -11.69 -22.62 -2.20
CA GLY A 190 -11.23 -22.45 -3.57
C GLY A 190 -10.07 -21.46 -3.72
N TYR A 191 -9.87 -20.97 -4.94
CA TYR A 191 -8.77 -20.07 -5.28
C TYR A 191 -9.28 -18.87 -6.04
N ARG A 192 -8.63 -17.71 -5.87
CA ARG A 192 -8.87 -16.53 -6.71
C ARG A 192 -7.58 -16.20 -7.45
N LEU A 193 -7.66 -16.13 -8.76
CA LEU A 193 -6.56 -15.75 -9.63
C LEU A 193 -6.82 -14.36 -10.21
N ALA A 194 -5.86 -13.45 -10.07
CA ALA A 194 -6.03 -12.07 -10.50
C ALA A 194 -4.78 -11.52 -11.20
N LEU A 195 -4.97 -10.95 -12.39
CA LEU A 195 -3.97 -10.11 -13.04
C LEU A 195 -4.06 -8.69 -12.49
N VAL A 196 -2.92 -8.05 -12.26
CA VAL A 196 -2.86 -6.69 -11.75
C VAL A 196 -2.14 -5.80 -12.75
N TYR A 197 -2.89 -4.82 -13.25
CA TYR A 197 -2.42 -3.81 -14.19
C TYR A 197 -2.28 -2.46 -13.49
N GLU A 198 -1.22 -1.75 -13.81
CA GLU A 198 -1.07 -0.32 -13.54
C GLU A 198 -1.77 0.48 -14.64
N MET A 199 -2.52 1.51 -14.26
CA MET A 199 -3.13 2.46 -15.19
C MET A 199 -2.19 3.66 -15.36
N ILE A 200 -1.66 3.86 -16.56
CA ILE A 200 -0.65 4.87 -16.87
C ILE A 200 -1.23 5.90 -17.84
N HIS A 201 -1.33 7.15 -17.41
CA HIS A 201 -1.80 8.28 -18.20
C HIS A 201 -0.65 8.98 -18.94
N HIS A 202 -0.72 8.95 -20.28
CA HIS A 202 0.16 9.65 -21.22
C HIS A 202 -0.60 10.80 -21.91
N PRO A 203 -0.77 11.96 -21.24
CA PRO A 203 -1.52 13.08 -21.82
C PRO A 203 -0.88 13.54 -23.13
N LYS A 204 -1.71 13.83 -24.14
CA LYS A 204 -1.24 14.45 -25.38
C LYS A 204 -0.93 15.94 -25.15
N PRO A 205 -0.06 16.56 -25.98
CA PRO A 205 0.15 18.01 -25.90
C PRO A 205 -1.17 18.78 -26.01
N GLY A 206 -1.50 19.57 -24.99
CA GLY A 206 -2.75 20.32 -24.91
C GLY A 206 -3.93 19.59 -24.25
N GLU A 207 -3.76 18.33 -23.84
CA GLU A 207 -4.75 17.61 -23.03
C GLU A 207 -4.47 17.86 -21.54
N ASP A 208 -5.53 18.15 -20.77
CA ASP A 208 -5.41 18.28 -19.33
C ASP A 208 -4.92 16.97 -18.72
N ARG A 209 -3.99 17.06 -17.77
CA ARG A 209 -3.56 15.91 -16.96
C ARG A 209 -4.81 15.36 -16.28
N LEU A 210 -4.95 14.02 -16.23
CA LEU A 210 -6.10 13.36 -15.62
C LEU A 210 -6.26 13.87 -14.18
N GLY A 211 -7.20 14.79 -13.99
CA GLY A 211 -7.55 15.27 -12.67
C GLY A 211 -8.32 14.15 -12.00
N LEU A 212 -7.70 13.48 -11.03
CA LEU A 212 -8.43 12.56 -10.17
C LEU A 212 -9.63 13.32 -9.56
N PRO A 213 -10.79 12.68 -9.34
CA PRO A 213 -12.07 13.28 -8.95
C PRO A 213 -12.02 14.34 -7.85
N GLN A 214 -11.04 14.22 -6.94
CA GLN A 214 -10.87 15.12 -5.81
C GLN A 214 -9.64 16.04 -5.94
N MET A 215 -8.76 15.83 -6.92
CA MET A 215 -7.52 16.60 -6.99
C MET A 215 -7.75 18.07 -7.29
N ASN A 216 -8.76 18.47 -8.06
CA ASN A 216 -9.01 19.91 -8.29
C ASN A 216 -9.45 20.63 -7.01
N VAL A 217 -10.27 19.97 -6.19
CA VAL A 217 -10.71 20.50 -4.89
C VAL A 217 -9.55 20.48 -3.89
N VAL A 218 -8.80 19.39 -3.82
CA VAL A 218 -7.61 19.25 -2.97
C VAL A 218 -6.55 20.27 -3.36
N HIS A 219 -6.29 20.44 -4.66
CA HIS A 219 -5.32 21.41 -5.18
C HIS A 219 -5.75 22.85 -4.88
N ARG A 220 -7.04 23.18 -5.03
CA ARG A 220 -7.59 24.48 -4.64
C ARG A 220 -7.52 24.71 -3.14
N ASN A 221 -7.87 23.71 -2.33
CA ASN A 221 -7.82 23.80 -0.87
C ASN A 221 -6.37 23.96 -0.38
N LEU A 222 -5.46 23.14 -0.89
CA LEU A 222 -4.03 23.20 -0.59
C LEU A 222 -3.44 24.54 -1.02
N HIS A 223 -3.79 25.03 -2.22
CA HIS A 223 -3.41 26.36 -2.67
C HIS A 223 -3.95 27.45 -1.73
N ASN A 224 -5.20 27.35 -1.29
CA ASN A 224 -5.79 28.33 -0.36
C ASN A 224 -5.15 28.28 1.03
N ILE A 225 -4.81 27.09 1.54
CA ILE A 225 -4.08 26.91 2.80
C ILE A 225 -2.69 27.54 2.70
N LEU A 226 -1.91 27.15 1.69
CA LEU A 226 -0.56 27.69 1.47
C LEU A 226 -0.58 29.19 1.22
N ARG A 227 -1.58 29.71 0.49
CA ARG A 227 -1.77 31.16 0.32
C ARG A 227 -2.10 31.84 1.65
N SER A 228 -3.02 31.29 2.44
CA SER A 228 -3.39 31.83 3.75
C SER A 228 -2.18 31.91 4.68
N TRP A 229 -1.30 30.90 4.65
CA TRP A 229 -0.06 30.89 5.44
C TRP A 229 0.95 31.92 4.94
N LYS A 230 1.06 32.10 3.63
CA LYS A 230 1.88 33.16 3.06
C LYS A 230 1.38 34.55 3.48
N ASP A 231 0.06 34.75 3.45
CA ASP A 231 -0.58 36.03 3.75
C ASP A 231 -0.56 36.33 5.27
N HIS A 232 -0.42 35.31 6.11
CA HIS A 232 -0.34 35.41 7.58
C HIS A 232 0.91 34.70 8.12
N ALA A 233 2.09 35.06 7.57
CA ALA A 233 3.36 34.41 7.91
C ALA A 233 3.65 34.42 9.42
N ASP A 234 3.21 35.47 10.12
CA ASP A 234 3.42 35.68 11.55
C ASP A 234 2.63 34.69 12.43
N ALA A 235 1.57 34.09 11.89
CA ALA A 235 0.70 33.12 12.56
C ALA A 235 0.78 31.71 11.95
N ALA A 236 1.62 31.53 10.92
CA ALA A 236 1.80 30.26 10.24
C ALA A 236 2.91 29.44 10.91
N PRO A 237 2.81 28.09 10.91
CA PRO A 237 3.90 27.25 11.37
C PRO A 237 5.12 27.43 10.46
N GLN A 238 6.33 27.38 11.03
CA GLN A 238 7.58 27.54 10.27
C GLN A 238 7.80 26.40 9.26
N PHE A 239 7.28 25.22 9.57
CA PHE A 239 7.30 24.03 8.71
C PHE A 239 6.03 23.19 8.91
N LEU A 240 5.72 22.35 7.93
CA LEU A 240 4.66 21.34 8.01
C LEU A 240 5.28 19.97 7.75
N LEU A 241 5.19 19.08 8.72
CA LEU A 241 5.58 17.69 8.56
C LEU A 241 4.41 16.90 7.97
N CYS A 242 4.67 16.20 6.87
CA CYS A 242 3.74 15.27 6.27
C CYS A 242 4.41 13.91 6.24
N LEU A 243 3.96 13.00 7.13
CA LEU A 243 4.48 11.64 7.17
C LEU A 243 4.10 10.91 5.88
N LEU A 244 5.09 10.32 5.23
CA LEU A 244 4.89 9.48 4.06
C LEU A 244 4.29 8.14 4.49
N LYS A 245 3.44 7.56 3.65
CA LYS A 245 2.75 6.31 4.00
C LYS A 245 3.60 5.06 3.80
N HIS A 246 4.55 5.10 2.87
CA HIS A 246 5.47 3.98 2.63
C HIS A 246 6.76 4.19 3.42
N GLN A 247 7.34 3.08 3.86
CA GLN A 247 8.67 3.06 4.45
C GLN A 247 9.71 2.97 3.34
N TYR A 248 10.59 3.96 3.27
CA TYR A 248 11.63 4.09 2.23
C TYR A 248 12.99 3.59 2.73
N PHE A 249 13.02 2.38 3.29
CA PHE A 249 14.22 1.80 3.86
C PHE A 249 15.24 1.40 2.77
N LYS A 250 16.55 1.63 3.03
CA LYS A 250 17.67 1.19 2.16
C LYS A 250 17.69 1.77 0.74
N ILE A 251 17.14 2.95 0.51
CA ILE A 251 17.25 3.60 -0.82
C ILE A 251 18.58 4.35 -0.91
N PRO A 252 19.43 4.11 -1.94
CA PRO A 252 20.73 4.75 -2.07
C PRO A 252 20.61 6.28 -2.24
N THR A 253 19.54 6.74 -2.89
CA THR A 253 19.22 8.16 -3.07
C THR A 253 17.75 8.41 -2.79
N PHE A 254 17.45 8.99 -1.62
CA PHE A 254 16.12 9.48 -1.31
C PHE A 254 15.84 10.77 -2.10
N SER A 255 14.87 10.73 -3.01
CA SER A 255 14.47 11.83 -3.90
C SER A 255 12.98 11.70 -4.27
N ALA A 256 12.41 12.69 -4.97
CA ALA A 256 11.03 12.59 -5.44
C ALA A 256 10.80 11.40 -6.40
N GLU A 257 11.84 10.94 -7.10
CA GLU A 257 11.79 9.78 -8.00
C GLU A 257 11.75 8.45 -7.25
N SER A 258 12.26 8.43 -6.01
CA SER A 258 12.19 7.25 -5.14
C SER A 258 10.82 7.06 -4.48
N LEU A 259 9.96 8.09 -4.51
CA LEU A 259 8.62 8.01 -3.94
C LEU A 259 7.72 7.13 -4.80
N THR A 260 6.79 6.46 -4.13
CA THR A 260 5.88 5.49 -4.72
C THR A 260 4.45 5.72 -4.22
N GLY A 261 3.49 5.20 -4.97
CA GLY A 261 2.07 5.24 -4.63
C GLY A 261 1.55 6.64 -4.27
N SER A 262 0.88 6.75 -3.12
CA SER A 262 0.31 8.01 -2.63
C SER A 262 1.35 9.10 -2.34
N ASP A 263 2.57 8.71 -1.95
CA ASP A 263 3.59 9.66 -1.54
C ASP A 263 4.17 10.40 -2.76
N ALA A 264 4.37 9.67 -3.86
CA ALA A 264 4.70 10.25 -5.15
C ALA A 264 3.63 11.22 -5.65
N ALA A 265 2.35 10.83 -5.53
CA ALA A 265 1.23 11.66 -5.97
C ALA A 265 1.13 12.98 -5.18
N ILE A 266 1.31 12.92 -3.85
CA ILE A 266 1.34 14.11 -3.00
C ILE A 266 2.50 15.04 -3.41
N ALA A 267 3.70 14.50 -3.55
CA ALA A 267 4.87 15.28 -3.95
C ALA A 267 4.70 15.93 -5.33
N ALA A 268 4.14 15.20 -6.30
CA ALA A 268 3.88 15.70 -7.64
C ALA A 268 2.87 16.86 -7.67
N HIS A 269 1.88 16.86 -6.77
CA HIS A 269 0.88 17.93 -6.67
C HIS A 269 1.29 19.10 -5.80
N LEU A 270 2.08 18.86 -4.75
CA LEU A 270 2.58 19.90 -3.86
C LEU A 270 3.68 20.74 -4.53
N ARG A 271 4.56 20.10 -5.33
CA ARG A 271 5.68 20.77 -6.00
C ARG A 271 5.31 22.03 -6.82
N PRO A 272 4.34 21.99 -7.76
CA PRO A 272 3.99 23.18 -8.55
C PRO A 272 3.37 24.29 -7.68
N LEU A 273 2.53 23.94 -6.71
CA LEU A 273 1.89 24.89 -5.80
C LEU A 273 2.90 25.59 -4.90
N ALA A 274 3.81 24.82 -4.31
CA ALA A 274 4.87 25.34 -3.47
C ALA A 274 5.77 26.31 -4.25
N ARG A 275 6.17 25.95 -5.48
CA ARG A 275 6.96 26.82 -6.35
C ARG A 275 6.23 28.12 -6.71
N GLN A 276 4.92 28.05 -6.99
CA GLN A 276 4.11 29.22 -7.32
C GLN A 276 3.96 30.18 -6.13
N LEU A 277 3.81 29.64 -4.92
CA LEU A 277 3.55 30.42 -3.72
C LEU A 277 4.83 30.83 -2.96
N GLY A 278 5.98 30.21 -3.27
CA GLY A 278 7.29 30.53 -2.67
C GLY A 278 7.69 29.61 -1.52
N PHE A 279 7.02 28.46 -1.36
CA PHE A 279 7.37 27.46 -0.37
C PHE A 279 8.45 26.50 -0.89
N ARG A 280 9.26 25.98 0.03
CA ARG A 280 10.19 24.87 -0.25
C ARG A 280 9.55 23.56 0.18
N VAL A 281 9.65 22.55 -0.67
CA VAL A 281 9.27 21.16 -0.35
C VAL A 281 10.54 20.36 -0.22
N LEU A 282 10.70 19.71 0.93
CA LEU A 282 11.86 18.91 1.29
C LEU A 282 11.38 17.50 1.64
N LEU A 283 12.28 16.54 1.51
CA LEU A 283 12.08 15.18 2.01
C LEU A 283 13.03 14.96 3.18
N ALA A 284 12.50 14.40 4.26
CA ALA A 284 13.25 14.11 5.47
C ALA A 284 13.25 12.60 5.72
N HIS A 285 14.41 12.06 6.06
CA HIS A 285 14.52 10.70 6.58
C HIS A 285 14.59 10.79 8.10
N ILE A 286 13.62 10.18 8.77
CA ILE A 286 13.41 10.27 10.21
C ILE A 286 13.39 8.85 10.77
N ASP A 287 14.26 8.57 11.74
CA ASP A 287 14.24 7.32 12.49
C ASP A 287 13.38 7.52 13.74
N PHE A 288 12.33 6.72 13.91
CA PHE A 288 11.54 6.67 15.14
C PHE A 288 12.03 5.51 16.03
N ILE A 289 12.59 5.83 17.19
CA ILE A 289 13.17 4.87 18.12
C ILE A 289 12.21 4.70 19.30
N VAL A 290 11.70 3.48 19.47
CA VAL A 290 10.95 3.07 20.67
C VAL A 290 11.80 2.10 21.45
N THR A 291 11.90 2.35 22.74
CA THR A 291 12.71 1.56 23.66
C THR A 291 11.89 1.19 24.87
N GLY A 292 11.85 -0.11 25.17
CA GLY A 292 11.17 -0.66 26.34
C GLY A 292 12.01 -1.76 26.97
N SER A 293 11.78 -2.01 28.25
CA SER A 293 12.34 -3.17 28.96
C SER A 293 11.41 -4.36 28.84
N ALA A 294 11.98 -5.55 28.64
CA ALA A 294 11.27 -6.82 28.76
C ALA A 294 11.93 -7.63 29.88
N CYS A 295 11.15 -8.01 30.89
CA CYS A 295 11.53 -9.02 31.87
C CYS A 295 11.13 -10.39 31.32
N VAL A 296 12.09 -11.32 31.32
CA VAL A 296 11.79 -12.74 31.16
C VAL A 296 11.54 -13.22 32.58
N ASN A 297 10.29 -13.57 32.91
CA ASN A 297 10.04 -14.36 34.10
C ASN A 297 10.69 -15.72 33.84
N GLU A 298 11.85 -15.97 34.45
CA GLU A 298 12.40 -17.31 34.58
C GLU A 298 11.54 -18.07 35.59
N ASP A 299 10.35 -18.49 35.15
CA ASP A 299 9.56 -19.45 35.88
C ASP A 299 10.02 -20.87 35.48
N GLU A 300 10.44 -21.62 36.51
CA GLU A 300 10.58 -23.08 36.62
C GLU A 300 11.94 -23.71 36.27
N ASP A 301 12.75 -23.94 37.31
CA ASP A 301 13.19 -25.29 37.69
C ASP A 301 13.39 -25.34 39.22
N GLU A 302 12.31 -25.67 39.95
CA GLU A 302 12.33 -26.02 41.38
C GLU A 302 12.99 -27.40 41.59
N GLU A 303 14.20 -27.45 42.16
CA GLU A 303 14.75 -28.66 42.78
C GLU A 303 14.65 -28.52 44.32
N TYR A 304 13.83 -29.38 44.92
CA TYR A 304 13.64 -29.47 46.37
C TYR A 304 14.92 -29.91 47.10
N GLU A 305 15.47 -29.05 47.96
CA GLU A 305 16.31 -29.50 49.08
C GLU A 305 15.92 -28.71 50.35
N ARG A 306 15.72 -29.48 51.41
CA ARG A 306 15.08 -29.12 52.69
C ARG A 306 16.14 -28.93 53.74
N TYR A 307 16.26 -27.76 54.39
CA TYR A 307 16.70 -27.64 55.79
C TYR A 307 16.14 -26.35 56.43
N ASP A 308 15.95 -26.46 57.76
CA ASP A 308 15.15 -25.64 58.66
C ASP A 308 15.77 -24.28 59.10
N GLU A 309 14.92 -23.50 59.78
CA GLU A 309 15.15 -22.44 60.79
C GLU A 309 15.26 -20.96 60.37
N ASP A 310 14.31 -20.17 60.93
CA ASP A 310 14.32 -18.75 61.28
C ASP A 310 14.50 -17.72 60.13
N GLU A 311 13.88 -16.55 60.05
CA GLU A 311 13.22 -15.63 60.97
C GLU A 311 12.41 -14.63 60.09
N ASN A 312 11.47 -13.90 60.68
CA ASN A 312 10.65 -12.87 60.02
C ASN A 312 11.45 -11.84 59.19
N TYR A 313 10.98 -11.51 57.99
CA TYR A 313 10.90 -10.12 57.52
C TYR A 313 9.81 -9.99 56.45
N TYR A 314 8.77 -9.18 56.75
CA TYR A 314 7.94 -8.60 55.71
C TYR A 314 8.80 -7.53 55.03
N ASP A 315 9.30 -7.82 53.83
CA ASP A 315 9.85 -6.77 52.98
C ASP A 315 8.71 -6.25 52.10
N GLU A 316 8.35 -5.00 52.34
CA GLU A 316 7.39 -4.25 51.54
C GLU A 316 7.91 -4.17 50.11
N GLY A 317 7.05 -4.51 49.15
CA GLY A 317 7.43 -4.66 47.76
C GLY A 317 8.22 -3.48 47.21
N ASP A 318 9.40 -3.78 46.68
CA ASP A 318 9.98 -3.00 45.60
C ASP A 318 9.10 -3.23 44.37
N PHE A 319 8.11 -2.34 44.22
CA PHE A 319 7.47 -2.12 42.93
C PHE A 319 8.57 -1.51 42.04
N GLU A 320 9.32 -2.36 41.34
CA GLU A 320 10.28 -1.89 40.34
C GLU A 320 9.56 -0.91 39.43
N ASP A 321 10.01 0.35 39.45
CA ASP A 321 9.53 1.43 38.61
C ASP A 321 9.75 1.02 37.16
N TYR A 322 8.69 0.47 36.54
CA TYR A 322 8.66 0.15 35.13
C TYR A 322 8.83 1.45 34.36
N GLY A 323 10.07 1.78 34.01
CA GLY A 323 10.37 2.94 33.20
C GLY A 323 9.48 2.94 31.96
N GLU A 324 8.61 3.95 31.88
CA GLU A 324 7.70 4.16 30.76
C GLU A 324 8.49 4.06 29.44
N PRO A 325 7.94 3.37 28.42
CA PRO A 325 8.62 3.27 27.13
C PRO A 325 8.93 4.67 26.61
N TYR A 326 10.21 4.94 26.36
CA TYR A 326 10.64 6.23 25.85
C TYR A 326 10.69 6.20 24.32
N GLU A 327 10.00 7.18 23.71
CA GLU A 327 9.97 7.42 22.27
C GLU A 327 10.97 8.54 21.94
N ALA A 328 11.81 8.32 20.93
CA ALA A 328 12.76 9.32 20.44
C ALA A 328 12.70 9.41 18.91
N VAL A 329 12.96 10.60 18.38
CA VAL A 329 13.01 10.86 16.94
C VAL A 329 14.42 11.32 16.56
N GLU A 330 15.04 10.68 15.58
CA GLU A 330 16.31 11.11 15.02
C GLU A 330 16.13 11.55 13.55
N LEU A 331 16.37 12.83 13.26
CA LEU A 331 16.40 13.35 11.90
C LEU A 331 17.75 13.00 11.24
N ARG A 332 17.74 12.04 10.31
CA ARG A 332 18.97 11.55 9.66
C ARG A 332 19.48 12.48 8.58
N ARG A 333 18.58 12.93 7.70
CA ARG A 333 18.93 13.72 6.51
C ARG A 333 17.72 14.45 5.96
N ILE A 334 17.92 15.71 5.57
CA ILE A 334 16.97 16.49 4.78
C ILE A 334 17.53 16.68 3.38
N VAL A 335 16.70 16.46 2.36
CA VAL A 335 17.04 16.67 0.96
C VAL A 335 15.98 17.47 0.24
N ASN A 336 16.35 18.15 -0.84
CA ASN A 336 15.37 18.67 -1.77
C ASN A 336 14.75 17.53 -2.61
N LEU A 337 13.72 17.86 -3.40
CA LEU A 337 13.06 16.87 -4.27
C LEU A 337 13.99 16.22 -5.31
N GLY A 338 15.17 16.78 -5.58
CA GLY A 338 16.21 16.18 -6.44
C GLY A 338 17.20 15.28 -5.70
N GLY A 339 17.01 15.06 -4.38
CA GLY A 339 17.88 14.24 -3.55
C GLY A 339 19.19 14.91 -3.10
N ILE A 340 19.32 16.23 -3.32
CA ILE A 340 20.49 17.00 -2.87
C ILE A 340 20.28 17.38 -1.39
N PRO A 341 21.25 17.10 -0.50
CA PRO A 341 21.18 17.51 0.91
C PRO A 341 20.93 19.00 1.06
N VAL A 342 20.06 19.36 2.01
CA VAL A 342 19.79 20.74 2.38
C VAL A 342 19.98 20.85 3.88
N ASP A 343 20.74 21.85 4.30
CA ASP A 343 20.89 22.18 5.71
C ASP A 343 19.70 23.06 6.14
N VAL A 344 18.84 22.50 6.97
CA VAL A 344 17.70 23.18 7.57
C VAL A 344 17.64 22.74 9.01
N ASP A 345 17.64 23.73 9.90
CA ASP A 345 17.44 23.50 11.33
C ASP A 345 15.96 23.18 11.54
N LEU A 346 15.66 21.89 11.77
CA LEU A 346 14.33 21.39 12.06
C LEU A 346 14.40 20.67 13.41
N ASP A 347 13.76 21.26 14.41
CA ASP A 347 13.52 20.60 15.69
C ASP A 347 12.23 19.77 15.52
N VAL A 348 12.35 18.45 15.57
CA VAL A 348 11.23 17.52 15.36
C VAL A 348 11.07 16.67 16.61
N GLU A 349 9.99 16.89 17.33
CA GLU A 349 9.69 16.13 18.55
C GLU A 349 8.85 14.88 18.21
N PRO A 350 8.86 13.83 19.07
CA PRO A 350 8.02 12.64 18.88
C PRO A 350 6.53 12.96 18.72
N GLU A 351 6.06 14.03 19.36
CA GLU A 351 4.68 14.51 19.27
C GLU A 351 4.31 15.14 17.91
N ASP A 352 5.30 15.63 17.15
CA ASP A 352 5.10 16.17 15.81
C ASP A 352 4.91 15.07 14.74
N VAL A 353 5.34 13.85 15.05
CA VAL A 353 5.22 12.67 14.18
C VAL A 353 3.99 11.88 14.63
N SER A 354 2.83 12.12 13.99
CA SER A 354 1.58 11.47 14.37
C SER A 354 1.73 9.95 14.52
N LYS A 355 1.34 9.40 15.69
CA LYS A 355 1.43 7.98 16.08
C LYS A 355 0.93 7.04 14.96
N ALA A 356 1.86 6.48 14.18
CA ALA A 356 1.57 5.38 13.28
C ALA A 356 1.39 4.10 14.12
N PRO A 357 0.46 3.19 13.78
CA PRO A 357 0.36 1.91 14.49
C PRO A 357 1.66 1.13 14.29
N ALA A 358 2.32 0.77 15.39
CA ALA A 358 3.50 -0.08 15.38
C ALA A 358 3.17 -1.40 14.67
N ASN A 359 3.97 -1.77 13.66
CA ASN A 359 3.86 -3.08 13.02
C ASN A 359 4.64 -4.11 13.85
N PRO A 360 4.01 -5.15 14.43
CA PRO A 360 4.71 -6.15 15.25
C PRO A 360 5.70 -7.03 14.47
N GLU A 361 5.72 -6.96 13.13
CA GLU A 361 6.53 -7.82 12.25
C GLU A 361 8.05 -7.52 12.23
N TYR A 362 8.53 -6.53 12.98
CA TYR A 362 9.95 -6.13 12.97
C TYR A 362 10.62 -6.09 14.36
N GLN A 363 10.07 -6.80 15.34
CA GLN A 363 10.76 -7.07 16.61
C GLN A 363 11.96 -8.00 16.35
N ARG A 364 13.18 -7.59 16.73
CA ARG A 364 14.35 -8.50 16.68
C ARG A 364 14.17 -9.63 17.71
N PRO A 365 14.66 -10.86 17.44
CA PRO A 365 14.76 -11.89 18.46
C PRO A 365 15.71 -11.45 19.58
N LEU A 366 15.29 -11.63 20.83
CA LEU A 366 16.09 -11.48 22.04
C LEU A 366 17.04 -12.68 22.17
N ASP A 367 18.22 -12.59 21.57
CA ASP A 367 19.32 -13.52 21.84
C ASP A 367 20.57 -12.73 22.20
N GLN A 368 20.63 -12.17 23.42
CA GLN A 368 21.86 -11.94 24.20
C GLN A 368 21.56 -11.30 25.56
N PRO A 369 22.25 -11.72 26.65
CA PRO A 369 22.03 -11.18 27.98
C PRO A 369 22.55 -9.75 28.08
N CYS A 370 21.78 -8.92 28.79
CA CYS A 370 22.06 -7.60 29.33
C CYS A 370 23.17 -6.78 28.64
N THR A 371 22.72 -5.80 27.83
CA THR A 371 23.38 -4.52 27.41
C THR A 371 23.19 -4.20 25.91
N SER A 372 22.04 -4.52 25.31
CA SER A 372 21.79 -4.16 23.90
C SER A 372 20.53 -3.29 23.75
N LYS A 373 20.77 -2.02 23.39
CA LYS A 373 19.76 -1.09 22.88
C LYS A 373 19.09 -1.70 21.65
N VAL A 374 17.79 -1.99 21.72
CA VAL A 374 17.00 -2.43 20.57
C VAL A 374 16.23 -1.24 20.04
N GLY A 375 16.61 -0.75 18.86
CA GLY A 375 15.88 0.30 18.14
C GLY A 375 15.04 -0.31 17.02
N LEU A 376 13.74 -0.04 17.03
CA LEU A 376 12.90 -0.14 15.84
C LEU A 376 13.31 1.00 14.88
N ARG A 377 13.36 0.71 13.57
CA ARG A 377 13.63 1.71 12.52
C ARG A 377 12.37 1.86 11.69
N GLY A 378 11.74 3.03 11.78
CA GLY A 378 10.53 3.42 11.04
C GLY A 378 10.83 3.94 9.64
#